data_AF-X1NRK6-F1
#
_entry.id   AF-X1NRK6-F1
#
_cell.length_a   1.000
_cell.length_b   1.000
_cell.length_c   1.000
_cell.angle_alpha   90.00
_cell.angle_beta   90.00
_cell.angle_gamma   90.00
#
_symmetry.space_group_name_H-M   'P 1'
#
loop_
_entity.id
_entity.type
_entity.pdbx_description
1 polymer ?
#
loop_
_entity_poly.entity_id
_entity_poly.type
_entity_poly.pdbx_seq_one_letter_code
_entity_poly.pdbx_strand_id
1 'polypeptide(L)' 'VIYGSDTIMLDEKILLPRRYEILQIIKEHKQVSFDFIKRRFMAVSSRLLRYDLKKLRDAGFIIKRGVTKGCLYEPK' A
#
# COMPACT_ATOMS: atom_id res chain seq x y z
N VAL A 1 8.46 17.72 -7.62
CA VAL A 1 8.93 17.75 -6.22
C VAL A 1 9.34 16.35 -5.82
N ILE A 2 10.65 16.19 -5.66
CA ILE A 2 11.37 14.98 -5.30
C ILE A 2 11.15 14.78 -3.79
N TYR A 3 10.82 13.58 -3.33
CA TYR A 3 11.04 13.22 -1.92
C TYR A 3 11.91 11.97 -1.91
N GLY A 4 13.21 12.22 -2.10
CA GLY A 4 14.25 11.33 -1.62
C GLY A 4 14.61 11.74 -0.20
N SER A 5 14.80 10.74 0.65
CA SER A 5 15.72 10.77 1.79
C SER A 5 15.39 11.62 3.03
N ASP A 6 14.15 12.08 3.23
CA ASP A 6 13.68 12.52 4.54
C ASP A 6 12.51 11.63 4.98
N THR A 7 12.77 10.68 5.87
CA THR A 7 11.74 9.96 6.63
C THR A 7 11.06 10.94 7.59
N ILE A 8 10.18 11.77 7.04
CA ILE A 8 9.13 12.42 7.82
C ILE A 8 8.25 11.27 8.31
N MET A 9 8.10 11.14 9.63
CA MET A 9 7.16 10.22 10.25
C MET A 9 5.75 10.59 9.78
N LEU A 10 5.33 10.07 8.63
CA LEU A 10 3.98 10.21 8.14
C LEU A 10 3.08 9.48 9.13
N ASP A 11 2.28 10.25 9.87
CA ASP A 11 1.26 9.67 10.75
C ASP A 11 0.18 9.02 9.87
N GLU A 12 -0.29 7.83 10.26
CA GLU A 12 -1.32 7.07 9.54
C GLU A 12 -2.61 7.88 9.39
N LYS A 13 -2.85 8.82 10.32
CA LYS A 13 -4.00 9.73 10.33
C LYS A 13 -4.03 10.73 9.18
N ILE A 14 -2.91 10.94 8.48
CA ILE A 14 -2.82 11.87 7.33
C ILE A 14 -3.14 11.14 6.01
N LEU A 15 -3.20 9.81 6.03
CA LEU A 15 -3.53 9.03 4.84
C LEU A 15 -4.96 9.30 4.39
N LEU A 16 -5.17 9.35 3.06
CA LEU A 16 -6.49 9.32 2.47
C LEU A 16 -7.26 8.09 2.98
N PRO A 17 -8.59 8.16 3.17
CA PRO A 17 -9.39 7.06 3.71
C PRO A 17 -9.12 5.72 3.02
N ARG A 18 -9.06 5.73 1.68
CA ARG A 18 -8.75 4.54 0.88
C ARG A 18 -7.37 3.94 1.17
N ARG A 19 -6.34 4.78 1.35
CA ARG A 19 -4.97 4.30 1.65
C ARG A 19 -4.88 3.75 3.05
N TYR A 20 -5.58 4.40 3.99
CA TYR A 20 -5.68 3.93 5.37
C TYR A 20 -6.36 2.55 5.41
N GLU A 21 -7.49 2.36 4.73
CA GLU A 21 -8.16 1.05 4.63
C GLU A 21 -7.24 -0.03 4.04
N ILE A 22 -6.53 0.28 2.94
CA ILE A 22 -5.56 -0.66 2.36
C ILE A 22 -4.49 -1.04 3.39
N LEU A 23 -3.97 -0.07 4.14
CA LEU A 23 -2.96 -0.33 5.17
C LEU A 23 -3.52 -1.20 6.29
N GLN A 24 -4.72 -0.93 6.79
CA GLN A 24 -5.37 -1.74 7.83
C GLN A 24 -5.58 -3.19 7.35
N ILE A 25 -6.05 -3.38 6.11
CA ILE A 25 -6.17 -4.71 5.50
C ILE A 25 -4.82 -5.44 5.48
N ILE A 26 -3.74 -4.75 5.11
CA ILE A 26 -2.39 -5.35 5.07
C ILE A 26 -1.92 -5.72 6.48
N LYS A 27 -2.17 -4.86 7.48
CA LYS A 27 -1.80 -5.09 8.89
C LYS A 27 -2.56 -6.26 9.53
N GLU A 28 -3.83 -6.39 9.20
CA GLU A 28 -4.71 -7.45 9.69
C GLU A 28 -4.29 -8.82 9.14
N HIS A 29 -4.13 -8.91 7.82
CA HIS A 29 -3.83 -10.18 7.15
C HIS A 29 -2.33 -10.53 7.10
N LYS A 30 -1.43 -9.61 7.51
CA LYS A 30 0.04 -9.72 7.53
C LYS A 30 0.71 -9.88 6.16
N GLN A 31 0.13 -10.62 5.23
CA GLN A 31 0.58 -10.78 3.86
C GLN A 31 -0.62 -10.78 2.93
N VAL A 32 -0.65 -9.87 1.97
CA VAL A 32 -1.75 -9.81 0.99
C VAL A 32 -1.22 -9.65 -0.44
N SER A 33 -1.90 -10.26 -1.40
CA SER A 33 -1.59 -10.08 -2.82
C SER A 33 -2.32 -8.86 -3.40
N PHE A 34 -1.84 -8.37 -4.56
CA PHE A 34 -2.55 -7.32 -5.28
C PHE A 34 -3.98 -7.72 -5.66
N ASP A 35 -4.19 -8.99 -6.06
CA ASP A 35 -5.50 -9.49 -6.46
C ASP A 35 -6.47 -9.54 -5.28
N PHE A 36 -5.97 -9.84 -4.07
CA PHE A 36 -6.75 -9.78 -2.85
C PHE A 36 -7.27 -8.36 -2.57
N ILE A 37 -6.39 -7.36 -2.67
CA ILE A 37 -6.78 -5.96 -2.53
C ILE A 37 -7.75 -5.56 -3.65
N LYS A 38 -7.48 -5.95 -4.90
CA LYS A 38 -8.32 -5.60 -6.05
C LYS A 38 -9.75 -6.14 -5.93
N ARG A 39 -9.94 -7.32 -5.33
CA ARG A 39 -11.27 -7.89 -5.05
C ARG A 39 -12.07 -7.08 -4.02
N ARG A 40 -11.41 -6.43 -3.06
CA ARG A 40 -12.08 -5.54 -2.08
C ARG A 40 -12.39 -4.16 -2.65
N PHE A 41 -11.58 -3.69 -3.58
CA PHE A 41 -11.73 -2.39 -4.24
C PHE A 41 -12.11 -2.56 -5.73
N MET A 42 -13.23 -3.22 -6.01
CA MET A 42 -13.66 -3.47 -7.40
C MET A 42 -13.95 -2.17 -8.17
N ALA A 43 -14.54 -1.18 -7.50
CA ALA A 43 -14.86 0.14 -8.05
C ALA A 43 -13.61 1.01 -8.38
N VAL A 44 -12.43 0.67 -7.84
CA VAL A 44 -11.19 1.43 -8.04
C VAL A 44 -10.38 0.81 -9.16
N SER A 45 -9.90 1.60 -10.11
CA SER A 45 -9.07 1.06 -11.19
C SER A 45 -7.77 0.44 -10.67
N SER A 46 -7.29 -0.62 -11.33
CA SER A 46 -6.06 -1.32 -10.94
C SER A 46 -4.83 -0.39 -10.98
N ARG A 47 -4.85 0.63 -11.85
CA ARG A 47 -3.79 1.64 -11.95
C ARG A 47 -3.72 2.50 -10.69
N LEU A 48 -4.87 2.96 -10.18
CA LEU A 48 -4.95 3.75 -8.97
C LEU A 48 -4.53 2.93 -7.74
N LEU A 49 -4.97 1.67 -7.62
CA LEU A 49 -4.53 0.80 -6.52
C LEU A 49 -3.02 0.59 -6.49
N ARG A 50 -2.39 0.40 -7.66
CA ARG A 50 -0.92 0.31 -7.74
C ARG A 50 -0.24 1.61 -7.31
N TYR A 51 -0.81 2.75 -7.66
CA TYR A 51 -0.30 4.05 -7.22
C TYR A 51 -0.43 4.24 -5.70
N ASP A 52 -1.56 3.85 -5.12
CA ASP A 52 -1.77 3.94 -3.67
C ASP A 52 -0.82 3.02 -2.90
N LEU A 53 -0.61 1.78 -3.36
CA LEU A 53 0.39 0.86 -2.80
C LEU A 53 1.82 1.41 -2.94
N LYS A 54 2.14 2.03 -4.08
CA LYS A 54 3.42 2.72 -4.27
C LYS A 54 3.59 3.82 -3.23
N LYS A 55 2.56 4.65 -3.00
CA LYS A 55 2.61 5.73 -2.00
C LYS A 55 2.75 5.21 -0.57
N LEU A 56 2.04 4.13 -0.21
CA LEU A 56 2.19 3.49 1.11
C LEU A 56 3.60 2.92 1.32
N ARG A 57 4.18 2.33 0.28
CA ARG A 57 5.56 1.83 0.32
C ARG A 57 6.58 2.96 0.40
N ASP A 58 6.42 3.99 -0.42
CA ASP A 58 7.32 5.15 -0.44
C ASP A 58 7.27 5.91 0.89
N ALA A 59 6.11 5.89 1.58
CA ALA A 59 5.95 6.42 2.93
C ALA A 59 6.46 5.47 4.04
N GLY A 60 6.88 4.25 3.70
CA GLY A 60 7.47 3.30 4.64
C GLY A 60 6.49 2.47 5.46
N PHE A 61 5.19 2.49 5.16
CA PHE A 61 4.19 1.69 5.91
C PHE A 61 4.16 0.22 5.53
N ILE A 62 4.52 -0.09 4.28
CA ILE A 62 4.45 -1.45 3.73
C ILE A 62 5.71 -1.79 2.97
N ILE A 63 6.02 -3.08 2.93
CA ILE A 63 7.08 -3.65 2.12
C ILE A 63 6.48 -4.56 1.05
N LYS A 64 7.07 -4.51 -0.14
CA LYS A 64 6.69 -5.39 -1.26
C LYS A 64 7.67 -6.55 -1.30
N ARG A 65 7.17 -7.78 -1.19
CA ARG A 65 7.93 -9.02 -1.37
C ARG A 65 7.73 -9.56 -2.78
N GLY A 66 8.84 -9.68 -3.51
CA GLY A 66 8.89 -10.20 -4.87
C GLY A 66 8.82 -9.13 -5.97
N VAL A 67 9.12 -9.56 -7.20
CA VAL A 67 9.26 -8.68 -8.37
C VAL A 67 8.15 -8.91 -9.42
N THR A 68 7.63 -10.13 -9.53
CA THR A 68 6.78 -10.64 -10.64
C THR A 68 5.28 -10.77 -10.29
N LYS A 69 4.48 -11.45 -11.14
CA LYS A 69 3.09 -11.81 -10.80
C LYS A 69 3.07 -12.66 -9.51
N GLY A 70 2.25 -12.27 -8.55
CA GLY A 70 2.18 -12.92 -7.23
C GLY A 70 2.90 -12.18 -6.10
N CYS A 71 3.37 -10.95 -6.33
CA CYS A 71 3.93 -10.14 -5.24
C CYS A 71 2.99 -10.03 -4.04
N LEU A 72 3.59 -10.15 -2.85
CA LEU A 72 2.92 -9.96 -1.58
C LEU A 72 3.30 -8.61 -0.99
N TYR A 73 2.38 -8.04 -0.23
CA TYR A 73 2.58 -6.82 0.54
C TYR A 73 2.43 -7.15 2.01
N GLU A 74 3.37 -6.67 2.81
CA GLU A 74 3.44 -6.90 4.25
C GLU A 74 3.57 -5.55 4.97
N PRO A 75 3.05 -5.42 6.19
CA PRO A 75 3.33 -4.25 7.00
C PRO A 75 4.84 -4.19 7.31
N LYS A 76 5.41 -2.97 7.31
CA LYS A 76 6.78 -2.76 7.76
C LYS A 76 6.87 -2.80 9.28
#